data_AF-A0A9D6LWT1-F1
#
_entry.id   AF-A0A9D6LWT1-F1
#
_cell.length_a   1.000
_cell.length_b   1.000
_cell.length_c   1.000
_cell.angle_alpha   90.00
_cell.angle_beta   90.00
_cell.angle_gamma   90.00
#
_symmetry.space_group_name_H-M   'P 1'
#
loop_
_entity.id
_entity.type
_entity.pdbx_description
1 polymer ?
#
loop_
_entity_poly.entity_id
_entity_poly.type
_entity_poly.pdbx_seq_one_letter_code
_entity_poly.pdbx_strand_id
1 'polypeptide(L)'
;MATALGIDLSDPDDRYAQIVRIGIADLDPSRVLKNCQHLFVTLGSRGLLAAWLRLPTAGQKVIHCTLHRYAGMGWTLDGIYRSFKRDYCDKCPDCSPHSPEWAYSEEWQQVENERHRGYMESLPEP
;
A
#
# COMPACT_ATOMS: atom_id res chain seq x y z
N MET A 1 -0.63 0.90 -24.59
CA MET A 1 -0.01 2.10 -23.97
C MET A 1 1.27 1.80 -23.17
N ALA A 2 1.59 0.54 -22.81
CA ALA A 2 2.89 0.20 -22.18
C ALA A 2 4.04 -0.08 -23.17
N THR A 3 3.73 -0.69 -24.33
CA THR A 3 4.75 -1.08 -25.34
C THR A 3 5.50 0.11 -25.95
N ALA A 4 4.86 1.29 -26.00
CA ALA A 4 5.48 2.52 -26.49
C ALA A 4 6.57 3.08 -25.56
N LEU A 5 6.65 2.58 -24.32
CA LEU A 5 7.70 2.91 -23.35
C LEU A 5 8.80 1.84 -23.29
N GLY A 6 8.78 0.86 -24.20
CA GLY A 6 9.74 -0.26 -24.21
C GLY A 6 9.51 -1.26 -23.08
N ILE A 7 8.30 -1.31 -22.51
CA ILE A 7 7.94 -2.25 -21.43
C ILE A 7 7.33 -3.48 -22.05
N ASP A 8 7.98 -4.63 -21.89
CA ASP A 8 7.46 -5.92 -22.32
C ASP A 8 6.79 -6.65 -21.15
N LEU A 9 5.45 -6.56 -21.09
CA LEU A 9 4.66 -7.26 -20.07
C LEU A 9 4.63 -8.79 -20.25
N SER A 10 5.14 -9.32 -21.36
CA SER A 10 5.28 -10.76 -21.59
C SER A 10 6.63 -11.31 -21.10
N ASP A 11 7.64 -10.46 -20.96
CA ASP A 11 8.94 -10.82 -20.41
C ASP A 11 8.89 -10.83 -18.86
N PRO A 12 9.13 -11.98 -18.20
CA PRO A 12 9.18 -12.04 -16.74
C PRO A 12 10.39 -11.31 -16.14
N ASP A 13 11.47 -11.13 -16.89
CA ASP A 13 12.74 -10.54 -16.44
C ASP A 13 12.83 -9.03 -16.70
N ASP A 14 11.90 -8.46 -17.48
CA ASP A 14 11.77 -7.01 -17.64
C ASP A 14 11.42 -6.36 -16.28
N ARG A 15 12.38 -5.59 -15.75
CA ARG A 15 12.28 -4.90 -14.47
C ARG A 15 11.15 -3.87 -14.42
N TYR A 16 10.86 -3.19 -15.53
CA TYR A 16 9.75 -2.25 -15.61
C TYR A 16 8.41 -3.01 -15.64
N ALA A 17 8.35 -4.13 -16.35
CA ALA A 17 7.17 -4.99 -16.31
C ALA A 17 6.90 -5.52 -14.90
N GLN A 18 7.92 -5.91 -14.15
CA GLN A 18 7.79 -6.29 -12.73
C GLN A 18 7.21 -5.15 -11.87
N ILE A 19 7.71 -3.92 -12.02
CA ILE A 19 7.19 -2.74 -11.31
C ILE A 19 5.72 -2.47 -11.65
N VAL A 20 5.35 -2.59 -12.93
CA VAL A 20 3.96 -2.43 -13.37
C VAL A 20 3.06 -3.52 -12.78
N ARG A 21 3.49 -4.78 -12.81
CA ARG A 21 2.74 -5.90 -12.21
C ARG A 21 2.51 -5.68 -10.71
N ILE A 22 3.52 -5.22 -9.98
CA ILE A 22 3.40 -4.86 -8.56
C ILE A 22 2.38 -3.74 -8.39
N GLY A 23 2.47 -2.67 -9.18
CA GLY A 23 1.54 -1.54 -9.08
C GLY A 23 0.10 -1.99 -9.33
N ILE A 24 -0.14 -2.81 -10.35
CA ILE A 24 -1.48 -3.33 -10.65
C ILE A 24 -1.99 -4.23 -9.51
N ALA A 25 -1.15 -5.13 -9.00
CA ALA A 25 -1.52 -6.01 -7.89
C ALA A 25 -1.83 -5.21 -6.61
N ASP A 26 -1.15 -4.08 -6.39
CA ASP A 26 -1.31 -3.23 -5.21
C ASP A 26 -2.39 -2.15 -5.36
N LEU A 27 -3.09 -2.05 -6.50
CA LEU A 27 -4.20 -1.10 -6.70
C LEU A 27 -5.33 -1.28 -5.68
N ASP A 28 -5.63 -2.54 -5.33
CA ASP A 28 -6.60 -2.89 -4.30
C ASP A 28 -5.89 -3.42 -3.03
N PRO A 29 -5.75 -2.60 -1.98
CA PRO A 29 -5.14 -2.99 -0.72
C PRO A 29 -6.08 -3.77 0.22
N SER A 30 -7.32 -4.09 -0.19
CA SER A 30 -8.31 -4.78 0.66
C SER A 30 -7.73 -6.00 1.38
N ARG A 31 -6.88 -6.76 0.69
CA ARG A 31 -6.27 -7.99 1.22
C ARG A 31 -5.38 -7.76 2.44
N VAL A 32 -4.79 -6.57 2.60
CA VAL A 32 -3.94 -6.21 3.74
C VAL A 32 -4.70 -5.39 4.79
N LEU A 33 -5.71 -4.62 4.38
CA LEU A 33 -6.46 -3.72 5.26
C LEU A 33 -7.59 -4.43 6.03
N LYS A 34 -8.27 -5.41 5.40
CA LYS A 34 -9.46 -6.07 5.98
C LYS A 34 -9.25 -6.65 7.39
N ASN A 35 -8.01 -7.03 7.71
CA ASN A 35 -7.68 -7.76 8.93
C ASN A 35 -7.75 -6.89 10.19
N CYS A 36 -7.63 -5.56 10.07
CA CYS A 36 -7.80 -4.67 11.22
C CYS A 36 -8.19 -3.26 10.78
N GLN A 37 -9.25 -2.71 11.37
CA GLN A 37 -9.77 -1.36 11.11
C GLN A 37 -8.82 -0.23 11.48
N HIS A 38 -7.78 -0.53 12.27
CA HIS A 38 -6.74 0.43 12.62
C HIS A 38 -5.63 0.51 11.57
N LEU A 39 -5.68 -0.32 10.53
CA LEU A 39 -4.72 -0.28 9.43
C LEU A 39 -5.14 0.74 8.38
N PHE A 40 -4.15 1.44 7.84
CA PHE A 40 -4.32 2.22 6.62
C PHE A 40 -3.03 2.18 5.80
N VAL A 41 -3.16 2.37 4.48
CA VAL A 41 -2.02 2.41 3.56
C VAL A 41 -1.81 3.83 3.07
N THR A 42 -0.56 4.24 2.92
CA THR A 42 -0.19 5.45 2.18
C THR A 42 0.81 5.10 1.08
N LEU A 43 0.81 5.93 0.05
CA LEU A 43 1.76 5.85 -1.04
C LEU A 43 2.90 6.82 -0.77
N GLY A 44 4.13 6.31 -0.81
CA GLY A 44 5.35 7.07 -0.58
C GLY A 44 5.95 7.59 -1.88
N SER A 45 7.29 7.58 -1.94
CA SER A 45 8.02 7.99 -3.14
C SER A 45 7.63 7.14 -4.36
N ARG A 46 7.49 7.80 -5.51
CA ARG A 46 7.12 7.17 -6.78
C ARG A 46 8.01 7.69 -7.91
N GLY A 47 8.52 6.77 -8.74
CA GLY A 47 9.38 7.12 -9.88
C GLY A 47 8.59 7.64 -11.08
N LEU A 48 9.31 8.11 -12.11
CA LEU A 48 8.73 8.64 -13.35
C LEU A 48 7.77 7.65 -14.03
N LEU A 49 8.11 6.36 -14.02
CA LEU A 49 7.27 5.31 -14.60
C LEU A 49 5.88 5.25 -13.98
N ALA A 50 5.79 5.30 -12.65
CA ALA A 50 4.52 5.30 -11.92
C ALA A 50 3.66 6.52 -12.29
N ALA A 51 4.29 7.69 -12.47
CA ALA A 51 3.61 8.90 -12.89
C ALA A 51 3.10 8.81 -14.35
N TRP A 52 3.94 8.37 -15.29
CA TRP A 52 3.59 8.23 -16.70
C TRP A 52 2.45 7.24 -16.93
N LEU A 53 2.44 6.13 -16.20
CA LEU A 53 1.40 5.12 -16.29
C LEU A 53 0.17 5.43 -15.42
N ARG A 54 0.17 6.54 -14.68
CA ARG A 54 -0.84 6.88 -13.67
C ARG A 54 -1.12 5.71 -12.71
N LEU A 55 -0.06 5.00 -12.35
CA LEU A 55 -0.08 3.84 -11.47
C LEU A 55 0.67 4.19 -10.19
N PRO A 56 0.07 4.96 -9.26
CA PRO A 56 0.77 5.51 -8.10
C PRO A 56 1.25 4.40 -7.14
N THR A 57 0.60 3.24 -7.18
CA THR A 57 0.99 2.01 -6.49
C THR A 57 2.21 1.34 -7.12
N ALA A 58 2.76 1.80 -8.25
CA ALA A 58 4.07 1.35 -8.76
C ALA A 58 5.25 2.05 -8.06
N GLY A 59 5.07 2.46 -6.81
CA GLY A 59 6.06 3.09 -5.96
C GLY A 59 6.16 2.43 -4.59
N GLN A 60 6.78 3.14 -3.65
CA GLN A 60 6.87 2.73 -2.26
C GLN A 60 5.48 2.82 -1.59
N LYS A 61 5.19 1.89 -0.69
CA LYS A 61 3.99 1.93 0.16
C LYS A 61 4.39 1.90 1.61
N VAL A 62 3.49 2.39 2.44
CA VAL A 62 3.60 2.31 3.90
C VAL A 62 2.28 1.78 4.44
N ILE A 63 2.35 0.73 5.26
CA ILE A 63 1.23 0.25 6.07
C ILE A 63 1.42 0.83 7.46
N HIS A 64 0.36 1.39 8.01
CA HIS A 64 0.36 2.01 9.32
C HIS A 64 -0.66 1.35 10.23
N CYS A 65 -0.42 1.38 11.54
CA CYS A 65 -1.44 1.16 12.56
C CYS A 65 -1.67 2.48 13.30
N THR A 66 -2.87 3.04 13.17
CA THR A 66 -3.24 4.34 13.77
C THR A 66 -3.34 4.29 15.29
N LEU A 67 -3.71 3.14 15.83
CA LEU A 67 -3.88 2.95 17.28
C LEU A 67 -2.54 2.92 18.03
N HIS A 68 -1.60 2.10 17.58
CA HIS A 68 -0.29 1.92 18.24
C HIS A 68 0.85 2.71 17.60
N ARG A 69 0.55 3.45 16.52
CA ARG A 69 1.51 4.28 15.77
C ARG A 69 2.69 3.51 15.18
N TYR A 70 2.48 2.25 14.80
CA TYR A 70 3.47 1.47 14.05
C TYR A 70 3.38 1.76 12.55
N ALA A 71 4.50 1.72 11.85
CA ALA A 71 4.56 1.83 10.40
C ALA A 71 5.54 0.80 9.82
N GLY A 72 5.19 0.23 8.66
CA GLY A 72 6.04 -0.66 7.88
C GLY A 72 6.08 -0.20 6.44
N MET A 73 7.27 -0.19 5.84
CA MET A 73 7.52 0.38 4.52
C MET A 73 8.10 -0.67 3.57
N GLY A 74 7.78 -0.54 2.27
CA GLY A 74 8.40 -1.37 1.24
C GLY A 74 7.79 -1.18 -0.14
N TRP A 75 8.03 -2.15 -1.03
CA TRP A 75 7.65 -2.07 -2.44
C TRP A 75 6.43 -2.91 -2.82
N THR A 76 6.08 -3.92 -2.04
CA THR A 76 4.89 -4.76 -2.28
C THR A 76 4.03 -4.80 -1.04
N LEU A 77 2.71 -4.62 -1.17
CA LEU A 77 1.82 -4.64 -0.01
C LEU A 77 1.87 -5.98 0.73
N ASP A 78 1.94 -7.09 0.01
CA ASP A 78 2.00 -8.43 0.63
C ASP A 78 3.30 -8.66 1.40
N GLY A 79 4.42 -8.15 0.89
CA GLY A 79 5.72 -8.25 1.56
C GLY A 79 5.72 -7.44 2.86
N ILE A 80 5.31 -6.18 2.77
CA ILE A 80 5.19 -5.27 3.93
C ILE A 80 4.24 -5.84 4.95
N TYR A 81 3.06 -6.27 4.52
CA TYR A 81 2.02 -6.76 5.42
C TYR A 81 2.45 -8.05 6.12
N ARG A 82 3.16 -8.96 5.43
CA ARG A 82 3.66 -10.19 6.04
C ARG A 82 4.61 -9.89 7.21
N SER A 83 5.58 -9.00 7.03
CA SER A 83 6.48 -8.61 8.12
C SER A 83 5.75 -7.84 9.20
N PHE A 84 4.95 -6.82 8.82
CA PHE A 84 4.20 -6.00 9.76
C PHE A 84 3.24 -6.82 10.62
N LYS A 85 2.52 -7.77 10.01
CA LYS A 85 1.60 -8.66 10.71
C LYS A 85 2.32 -9.54 11.71
N ARG A 86 3.44 -10.15 11.31
CA ARG A 86 4.27 -10.98 12.20
C ARG A 86 4.80 -10.16 13.39
N ASP A 87 5.28 -8.95 13.12
CA ASP A 87 6.00 -8.14 14.10
C ASP A 87 5.03 -7.42 15.05
N TYR A 88 3.83 -7.05 14.58
CA TYR A 88 2.89 -6.21 15.33
C TYR A 88 1.48 -6.78 15.48
N CYS A 89 0.91 -7.46 14.48
CA CYS A 89 -0.54 -7.81 14.50
C CYS A 89 -0.85 -9.20 15.08
N ASP A 90 -0.01 -10.22 14.84
CA ASP A 90 -0.32 -11.63 15.17
C ASP A 90 -0.58 -11.86 16.66
N LYS A 91 -0.07 -10.97 17.53
CA LYS A 91 -0.26 -11.01 18.98
C LYS A 91 -0.91 -9.74 19.53
N CYS A 92 -1.44 -8.87 18.67
CA CYS A 92 -2.06 -7.63 19.09
C CYS A 92 -3.45 -7.90 19.70
N PRO A 93 -3.70 -7.54 20.97
CA PRO A 93 -5.01 -7.75 21.60
C PRO A 93 -6.08 -6.79 21.05
N ASP A 94 -5.66 -5.66 20.47
CA ASP A 94 -6.55 -4.62 19.92
C ASP A 94 -6.83 -4.80 18.42
N CYS A 95 -6.43 -5.93 17.84
CA CYS A 95 -6.70 -6.25 16.45
C CYS A 95 -8.20 -6.49 16.24
N SER A 96 -8.86 -5.56 15.53
CA SER A 96 -10.29 -5.63 15.25
C SER A 96 -10.54 -5.56 13.75
N PRO A 97 -10.96 -6.63 13.08
CA PRO A 97 -11.25 -6.63 11.64
C PRO A 97 -12.30 -5.57 11.25
N HIS A 98 -12.28 -5.16 9.99
CA HIS A 98 -13.39 -4.38 9.44
C HIS A 98 -14.69 -5.20 9.43
N SER A 99 -15.83 -4.51 9.34
CA SER A 99 -17.13 -5.15 9.09
C SER A 99 -17.08 -6.04 7.83
N PRO A 100 -17.80 -7.18 7.79
CA PRO A 100 -17.91 -8.00 6.57
C PRO A 100 -18.43 -7.26 5.34
N GLU A 101 -19.17 -6.16 5.55
CA GLU A 101 -19.71 -5.30 4.48
C GLU A 101 -18.74 -4.20 4.04
N TRP A 102 -17.60 -4.06 4.74
CA TRP A 102 -16.58 -3.09 4.35
C TRP A 102 -15.91 -3.52 3.06
N ALA A 103 -15.76 -2.56 2.15
CA ALA A 103 -14.99 -2.71 0.94
C ALA A 103 -14.06 -1.50 0.78
N TYR A 104 -12.86 -1.75 0.27
CA TYR A 104 -11.99 -0.66 -0.16
C TYR A 104 -12.61 0.07 -1.36
N SER A 105 -12.45 1.39 -1.37
CA SER A 105 -12.67 2.21 -2.55
C SER A 105 -11.66 3.36 -2.57
N GLU A 106 -11.47 3.99 -3.72
CA GLU A 106 -10.59 5.17 -3.84
C GLU A 106 -11.11 6.34 -2.97
N GLU A 107 -12.43 6.50 -2.88
CA GLU A 107 -13.06 7.51 -2.03
C GLU A 107 -12.78 7.23 -0.55
N TRP A 108 -12.88 5.98 -0.11
CA TRP A 108 -12.51 5.58 1.24
C TRP A 108 -11.05 5.92 1.54
N GLN A 109 -10.14 5.62 0.61
CA GLN A 109 -8.72 5.93 0.76
C GLN A 109 -8.46 7.45 0.84
N GLN A 110 -9.18 8.26 0.07
CA GLN A 110 -9.07 9.72 0.14
C GLN A 110 -9.53 10.27 1.50
N VAL A 111 -10.66 9.76 2.02
CA VAL A 111 -11.17 10.13 3.34
C VAL A 111 -10.18 9.74 4.45
N GLU A 112 -9.61 8.53 4.38
CA GLU A 112 -8.62 8.09 5.37
C GLU A 112 -7.30 8.87 5.26
N ASN A 113 -6.85 9.21 4.06
CA ASN A 113 -5.68 10.07 3.87
C ASN A 113 -5.89 11.47 4.49
N GLU A 114 -7.08 12.04 4.34
CA GLU A 114 -7.45 13.32 4.97
C GLU A 114 -7.48 13.18 6.49
N ARG A 115 -8.19 12.16 7.01
CA ARG A 115 -8.33 11.88 8.44
C ARG A 115 -6.98 11.71 9.12
N HIS A 116 -6.03 11.04 8.47
CA HIS A 116 -4.72 10.72 9.04
C HIS A 116 -3.62 11.70 8.62
N ARG A 117 -3.94 12.83 7.97
CA ARG A 117 -2.94 13.81 7.52
C ARG A 117 -2.00 14.24 8.65
N GLY A 118 -2.55 14.67 9.78
CA GLY A 118 -1.74 15.10 10.93
C GLY A 118 -0.92 13.96 11.55
N TYR A 119 -1.41 12.72 11.48
CA TYR A 119 -0.61 11.55 11.88
C TYR A 119 0.58 11.36 10.94
N MET A 120 0.37 11.40 9.62
CA MET A 120 1.43 11.25 8.61
C MET A 120 2.52 12.33 8.74
N GLU A 121 2.12 13.59 8.94
CA GLU A 121 3.05 14.72 9.13
C GLU A 121 3.87 14.61 10.44
N SER A 122 3.36 13.86 11.42
CA SER A 122 4.03 13.65 12.71
C SER A 122 4.97 12.44 12.73
N LEU A 123 5.02 11.65 11.66
CA LEU A 123 5.96 10.55 11.55
C LEU A 123 7.36 11.09 11.22
N PRO A 124 8.43 10.59 11.86
CA PRO A 124 9.77 10.92 11.43
C PRO A 124 9.96 10.52 9.96
N GLU A 125 10.64 11.35 9.17
CA GLU A 125 10.98 10.98 7.80
C GLU A 125 11.78 9.66 7.81
N PRO A 126 11.49 8.75 6.87
CA PRO A 126 12.14 7.45 6.78
C PRO A 126 13.65 7.55 6.52
#